data_AF-A0A9D1R8F0-F1
#
_entry.id   AF-A0A9D1R8F0-F1
#
_cell.length_a   1.000
_cell.length_b   1.000
_cell.length_c   1.000
_cell.angle_alpha   90.00
_cell.angle_beta   90.00
_cell.angle_gamma   90.00
#
_symmetry.space_group_name_H-M   'P 1'
#
loop_
_entity.id
_entity.type
_entity.pdbx_description
1 polymer ?
#
loop_
_entity_poly.entity_id
_entity_poly.type
_entity_poly.pdbx_seq_one_letter_code
_entity_poly.pdbx_strand_id
1 'polypeptide(L)'
;MDPREFPTKGNLMLAKNSLALAHQGYDLMDKKRNILLQELMSLIDEAKEIQEKIDTTFTKAYACLQRANIEHGISKVQELAYTVPIEESIRIQTRSIMGTEIPHVKYDA
;
A
#
# COMPACT_ATOMS: atom_id res chain seq x y z
N MET A 1 45.79 -6.34 2.29
CA MET A 1 45.77 -5.89 0.89
C MET A 1 44.98 -6.92 0.11
N ASP A 2 43.91 -6.52 -0.56
CA ASP A 2 43.00 -7.47 -1.20
C ASP A 2 43.72 -8.02 -2.46
N PRO A 3 43.84 -9.35 -2.67
CA PRO A 3 44.59 -9.92 -3.81
C PRO A 3 44.12 -9.46 -5.20
N ARG A 4 42.98 -8.77 -5.29
CA ARG A 4 42.40 -8.19 -6.52
C ARG A 4 42.95 -6.80 -6.86
N GLU A 5 43.71 -6.16 -5.96
CA GLU A 5 44.29 -4.81 -6.16
C GLU A 5 45.60 -4.84 -6.95
N PHE A 6 46.23 -6.00 -7.14
CA PHE A 6 47.42 -6.09 -7.98
C PHE A 6 47.08 -5.72 -9.43
N PRO A 7 47.84 -4.81 -10.07
CA PRO A 7 47.53 -4.29 -11.40
C PRO A 7 47.88 -5.34 -12.48
N THR A 8 47.04 -6.35 -12.60
CA THR A 8 47.15 -7.40 -13.62
C THR A 8 46.14 -7.19 -14.73
N LYS A 9 46.47 -7.63 -15.94
CA LYS A 9 45.54 -7.59 -17.10
C LYS A 9 44.25 -8.37 -16.83
N GLY A 10 44.32 -9.45 -16.05
CA GLY A 10 43.17 -10.22 -15.60
C GLY A 10 42.24 -9.40 -14.69
N ASN A 11 42.80 -8.69 -13.70
CA ASN A 11 42.02 -7.84 -12.81
C ASN A 11 41.38 -6.66 -13.55
N LEU A 12 42.06 -6.07 -14.54
CA LEU A 12 41.47 -5.03 -15.40
C LEU A 12 40.26 -5.55 -16.20
N MET A 13 40.33 -6.77 -16.74
CA MET A 13 39.24 -7.37 -17.49
C MET A 13 38.02 -7.67 -16.59
N LEU A 14 38.27 -8.20 -15.38
CA LEU A 14 37.23 -8.42 -14.38
C LEU A 14 36.57 -7.11 -13.95
N ALA A 15 37.36 -6.06 -13.70
CA ALA A 15 36.85 -4.74 -13.32
C ALA A 15 35.98 -4.12 -14.43
N LYS A 16 36.40 -4.23 -15.70
CA LYS A 16 35.60 -3.76 -16.86
C LYS A 16 34.28 -4.51 -17.00
N ASN A 17 34.29 -5.83 -16.84
CA ASN A 17 33.07 -6.64 -16.88
C ASN A 17 32.14 -6.29 -15.71
N SER A 18 32.70 -6.11 -14.51
CA SER A 18 31.94 -5.67 -13.34
C SER A 18 31.33 -4.28 -13.52
N LEU A 19 32.05 -3.35 -14.16
CA LEU A 19 31.55 -2.01 -14.46
C LEU A 19 30.39 -2.07 -15.46
N ALA A 20 30.52 -2.85 -16.53
CA ALA A 20 29.45 -3.04 -17.51
C ALA A 20 28.19 -3.64 -16.86
N LEU A 21 28.35 -4.67 -16.02
CA LEU A 21 27.25 -5.26 -15.25
C LEU A 21 26.62 -4.26 -14.27
N ALA A 22 27.42 -3.46 -13.58
CA ALA A 22 26.94 -2.45 -12.65
C ALA A 22 26.11 -1.37 -13.35
N HIS A 23 26.54 -0.90 -14.53
CA HIS A 23 25.75 0.04 -15.34
C HIS A 23 24.41 -0.56 -15.78
N GLN A 24 24.41 -1.80 -16.28
CA GLN A 24 23.18 -2.48 -16.66
C GLN A 24 22.24 -2.70 -15.46
N GLY A 25 22.81 -3.06 -14.30
CA GLY A 25 22.06 -3.21 -13.06
C GLY A 25 21.44 -1.89 -12.59
N TYR A 26 22.18 -0.78 -12.69
CA TYR A 26 21.68 0.56 -12.37
C TYR A 26 20.46 0.92 -13.22
N ASP A 27 20.54 0.74 -14.54
CA ASP A 27 19.42 1.06 -15.45
C ASP A 27 18.18 0.20 -15.15
N LEU A 28 18.38 -1.07 -14.77
CA LEU A 28 17.28 -1.95 -14.38
C LEU A 28 16.65 -1.52 -13.05
N MET A 29 17.46 -1.10 -12.09
CA MET A 29 16.98 -0.61 -10.79
C MET A 29 16.24 0.71 -10.93
N ASP A 30 16.67 1.60 -11.83
CA ASP A 30 15.96 2.85 -12.11
C ASP A 30 14.58 2.58 -12.73
N LYS A 31 14.48 1.65 -13.66
CA LYS A 31 13.19 1.18 -14.19
C LYS A 31 12.30 0.59 -13.09
N LYS A 32 12.87 -0.25 -12.20
CA LYS A 32 12.14 -0.80 -11.05
C LYS A 32 11.63 0.31 -10.14
N ARG A 33 12.46 1.31 -9.83
CA ARG A 33 12.08 2.48 -9.02
C ARG A 33 10.91 3.23 -9.64
N ASN A 34 10.95 3.51 -10.94
CA ASN A 34 9.89 4.25 -11.62
C ASN A 34 8.54 3.52 -11.57
N ILE A 35 8.53 2.20 -11.83
CA ILE A 35 7.30 1.38 -11.75
C ILE A 35 6.74 1.38 -10.32
N LEU A 36 7.59 1.16 -9.32
CA LEU A 36 7.14 1.11 -7.93
C LEU A 36 6.63 2.47 -7.43
N LEU A 37 7.24 3.58 -7.85
CA LEU A 37 6.75 4.91 -7.51
C LEU A 37 5.39 5.19 -8.13
N GLN A 38 5.19 4.80 -9.39
CA GLN A 38 3.89 4.95 -10.05
C GLN A 38 2.79 4.15 -9.32
N GLU A 39 3.08 2.91 -8.94
CA GLU A 39 2.12 2.08 -8.20
C GLU A 39 1.79 2.68 -6.83
N LEU A 40 2.82 3.17 -6.13
CA LEU A 40 2.65 3.79 -4.81
C LEU A 40 1.79 5.05 -4.92
N MET A 41 2.03 5.90 -5.92
CA MET A 41 1.21 7.10 -6.15
C MET A 41 -0.25 6.72 -6.43
N SER A 42 -0.50 5.70 -7.26
CA SER A 42 -1.85 5.21 -7.51
C SER A 42 -2.57 4.75 -6.23
N LEU A 43 -1.86 4.05 -5.34
CA LEU A 43 -2.43 3.60 -4.06
C LEU A 43 -2.73 4.77 -3.11
N ILE A 44 -1.90 5.82 -3.11
CA ILE A 44 -2.15 7.03 -2.32
C ILE A 44 -3.42 7.73 -2.80
N ASP A 45 -3.59 7.86 -4.13
CA ASP A 45 -4.76 8.50 -4.71
C ASP A 45 -6.04 7.72 -4.39
N GLU A 46 -6.01 6.39 -4.51
CA GLU A 46 -7.13 5.52 -4.12
C GLU A 46 -7.47 5.65 -2.63
N ALA A 47 -6.45 5.65 -1.75
CA ALA A 47 -6.65 5.82 -0.32
C ALA A 47 -7.27 7.18 0.02
N LYS A 48 -6.86 8.25 -0.69
CA LYS A 48 -7.42 9.59 -0.50
C LYS A 48 -8.88 9.66 -0.90
N GLU A 49 -9.26 9.05 -2.03
CA GLU A 49 -10.65 9.00 -2.48
C GLU A 49 -11.53 8.23 -1.48
N ILE A 50 -11.04 7.09 -0.97
CA ILE A 50 -11.74 6.30 0.05
C ILE A 50 -11.91 7.12 1.33
N GLN A 51 -10.86 7.81 1.79
CA GLN A 51 -10.92 8.66 2.98
C GLN A 51 -12.00 9.75 2.86
N GLU A 52 -12.10 10.41 1.70
CA GLU A 52 -13.12 11.43 1.47
C GLU A 52 -14.54 10.84 1.51
N LYS A 53 -14.75 9.66 0.92
CA LYS A 53 -16.04 8.95 0.97
C LYS A 53 -16.40 8.55 2.41
N ILE A 54 -15.42 8.09 3.19
CA ILE A 54 -15.59 7.77 4.61
C ILE A 54 -16.03 9.04 5.36
N ASP A 55 -15.29 10.14 5.24
CA ASP A 55 -15.57 11.37 5.99
C ASP A 55 -16.98 11.90 5.71
N THR A 56 -17.41 11.93 4.44
CA THR A 56 -18.76 12.38 4.08
C THR A 56 -19.86 11.44 4.57
N THR A 57 -19.63 10.12 4.54
CA THR A 57 -20.62 9.11 4.96
C THR A 57 -20.76 9.07 6.47
N PHE A 58 -19.65 9.08 7.20
CA PHE A 58 -19.65 9.13 8.66
C PHE A 58 -20.25 10.42 9.19
N THR A 59 -19.96 11.57 8.58
CA THR A 59 -20.57 12.84 8.98
C THR A 59 -22.11 12.78 8.92
N LYS A 60 -22.64 12.21 7.83
CA LYS A 60 -24.09 11.99 7.68
C LYS A 60 -24.63 10.98 8.70
N ALA A 61 -23.93 9.86 8.88
CA ALA A 61 -24.34 8.82 9.83
C ALA A 61 -24.39 9.34 11.27
N TYR A 62 -23.39 10.11 11.70
CA TYR A 62 -23.37 10.72 13.04
C TYR A 62 -24.49 11.75 13.22
N ALA A 63 -24.81 12.55 12.21
CA ALA A 63 -25.95 13.45 12.27
C ALA A 63 -27.28 12.69 12.42
N CYS A 64 -27.46 11.59 11.67
CA CYS A 64 -28.62 10.72 11.82
C CYS A 64 -28.68 10.05 13.20
N LEU A 65 -27.55 9.58 13.72
CA LEU A 65 -27.45 8.98 15.05
C LEU A 65 -27.81 9.99 16.15
N GLN A 66 -27.32 11.23 16.06
CA GLN A 66 -27.67 12.30 16.98
C GLN A 66 -29.18 12.56 17.01
N ARG A 67 -29.82 12.61 15.84
CA ARG A 67 -31.28 12.75 15.74
C ARG A 67 -32.02 11.57 16.37
N ALA A 68 -31.58 10.34 16.08
CA ALA A 68 -32.16 9.14 16.67
C ALA A 68 -32.04 9.12 18.20
N ASN A 69 -30.91 9.58 18.75
CA ASN A 69 -30.69 9.71 20.19
C ASN A 69 -31.64 10.74 20.84
N ILE A 70 -31.98 11.82 20.13
CA ILE A 70 -32.93 12.84 20.61
C ILE A 70 -34.36 12.28 20.60
N GLU A 71 -34.74 11.51 19.57
CA GLU A 71 -36.10 10.99 19.41
C GLU A 71 -36.39 9.76 20.28
N HIS A 72 -35.48 8.78 20.31
CA HIS A 72 -35.71 7.47 20.92
C HIS A 72 -34.97 7.27 22.26
N GLY A 73 -34.08 8.19 22.62
CA GLY A 73 -33.22 8.10 23.80
C GLY A 73 -32.03 7.16 23.61
N ILE A 74 -30.92 7.48 24.30
CA ILE A 74 -29.62 6.81 24.12
C ILE A 74 -29.68 5.32 24.49
N SER A 75 -30.39 4.97 25.57
CA SER A 75 -30.48 3.57 26.03
C SER A 75 -31.16 2.66 25.00
N LYS A 76 -32.19 3.16 24.30
CA LYS A 76 -32.92 2.36 23.30
C LYS A 76 -32.09 2.14 22.04
N VAL A 77 -31.35 3.16 21.60
CA VAL A 77 -30.43 3.05 20.46
C VAL A 77 -29.30 2.07 20.76
N GLN A 78 -28.77 2.06 21.99
CA GLN A 78 -27.74 1.11 22.41
C GLN A 78 -28.25 -0.33 22.42
N GLU A 79 -29.45 -0.59 22.93
CA GLU A 79 -30.07 -1.92 22.88
C GLU A 79 -30.21 -2.43 21.43
N LEU A 80 -30.61 -1.56 20.50
CA LEU A 80 -30.76 -1.90 19.09
C LEU A 80 -29.42 -2.21 18.43
N ALA A 81 -28.33 -1.53 18.81
CA ALA A 81 -27.01 -1.77 18.25
C ALA A 81 -26.54 -3.23 18.45
N TYR A 82 -26.92 -3.89 19.56
CA TYR A 82 -26.56 -5.29 19.80
C TYR A 82 -27.27 -6.30 18.88
N THR A 83 -28.31 -5.88 18.16
CA THR A 83 -29.02 -6.75 17.20
C THR A 83 -28.34 -6.82 15.84
N VAL A 84 -27.39 -5.91 15.57
CA VAL A 84 -26.67 -5.85 14.30
C VAL A 84 -25.46 -6.79 14.36
N PRO A 85 -25.31 -7.72 13.38
CA PRO A 85 -24.14 -8.59 13.33
C PRO A 85 -22.87 -7.82 12.99
N ILE A 86 -21.72 -8.34 13.43
CA ILE A 86 -20.41 -7.79 13.06
C ILE A 86 -20.13 -8.17 11.59
N GLU A 87 -19.81 -7.17 10.76
CA GLU A 87 -19.40 -7.40 9.36
C GLU A 87 -17.89 -7.66 9.27
N GLU A 88 -17.50 -8.79 8.67
CA GLU A 88 -16.13 -9.16 8.34
C GLU A 88 -15.92 -9.25 6.80
N SER A 89 -16.38 -8.25 6.07
CA SER A 89 -16.38 -8.22 4.60
C SER A 89 -15.03 -7.85 3.97
N ILE A 90 -14.06 -7.41 4.77
CA ILE A 90 -12.77 -6.90 4.29
C ILE A 90 -11.69 -7.99 4.39
N ARG A 91 -11.02 -8.28 3.27
CA ARG A 91 -9.91 -9.22 3.19
C ARG A 91 -8.68 -8.58 2.53
N ILE A 92 -7.52 -8.69 3.17
CA ILE A 92 -6.25 -8.20 2.62
C ILE A 92 -5.63 -9.33 1.81
N GLN A 93 -5.35 -9.07 0.54
CA GLN A 93 -4.57 -9.95 -0.35
C GLN A 93 -3.26 -9.28 -0.71
N THR A 94 -2.23 -10.04 -1.05
CA THR A 94 -0.96 -9.50 -1.53
C THR A 94 -0.82 -9.78 -3.03
N ARG A 95 -0.26 -8.81 -3.76
CA ARG A 95 0.17 -8.97 -5.15
C ARG A 95 1.64 -8.62 -5.26
N SER A 96 2.37 -9.32 -6.14
CA SER A 96 3.80 -9.04 -6.35
C SER A 96 4.01 -8.16 -7.57
N ILE A 97 4.71 -7.04 -7.40
CA ILE A 97 5.13 -6.16 -8.50
C ILE A 97 6.65 -6.00 -8.43
N MET A 98 7.36 -6.39 -9.49
CA MET A 98 8.83 -6.33 -9.57
C MET A 98 9.56 -7.02 -8.41
N GLY A 99 8.97 -8.10 -7.88
CA GLY A 99 9.52 -8.89 -6.77
C GLY A 99 9.27 -8.28 -5.38
N THR A 100 8.44 -7.25 -5.27
CA THR A 100 8.00 -6.68 -3.99
C THR A 100 6.53 -7.01 -3.76
N GLU A 101 6.17 -7.47 -2.56
CA GLU A 101 4.78 -7.72 -2.18
C GLU A 101 4.08 -6.41 -1.80
N ILE A 102 2.92 -6.16 -2.42
CA ILE A 102 2.11 -4.98 -2.21
C ILE A 102 0.72 -5.44 -1.75
N PRO A 103 0.21 -4.91 -0.62
CA PRO A 103 -1.12 -5.26 -0.14
C PRO A 103 -2.20 -4.66 -1.05
N HIS A 104 -3.29 -5.39 -1.20
CA HIS A 104 -4.47 -5.00 -1.94
C HIS A 104 -5.70 -5.42 -1.14
N VAL A 105 -6.58 -4.47 -0.85
CA VAL A 105 -7.78 -4.69 -0.04
C VAL A 105 -8.89 -5.17 -0.96
N LYS A 106 -9.44 -6.37 -0.70
CA LYS A 106 -10.66 -6.85 -1.33
C LYS A 106 -11.83 -6.72 -0.36
N TYR A 107 -12.96 -6.32 -0.91
CA TYR A 107 -14.23 -6.26 -0.22
C TYR A 107 -15.17 -7.27 -0.90
N ASP A 108 -15.66 -8.26 -0.14
CA ASP A 108 -16.75 -9.14 -0.58
C ASP A 108 -18.07 -8.38 -0.30
N ALA A 109 -18.79 -8.02 -1.36
CA ALA A 109 -20.06 -7.30 -1.30
C ALA A 109 -21.24 -8.22 -1.02
#